data_AF-A0A177LGR2-F1
#
_entry.id   AF-A0A177LGR2-F1
#
_cell.length_a   1.000
_cell.length_b   1.000
_cell.length_c   1.000
_cell.angle_alpha   90.00
_cell.angle_beta   90.00
_cell.angle_gamma   90.00
#
_symmetry.space_group_name_H-M   'P 1'
#
loop_
_entity.id
_entity.type
_entity.pdbx_description
1 polymer ?
#
loop_
_entity_poly.entity_id
_entity_poly.type
_entity_poly.pdbx_seq_one_letter_code
_entity_poly.pdbx_strand_id
1 'polypeptide(L)'
;MNEKTLLEDLETKMFFDIFFNKYLVNAKDKMDAFTRNFYSQLFIGEKIELKINQNLLRESEDKILIRKVSSINDTLRKSAKFADMYDERYKPILQYKFSEYNASLRERVVYDENLNVPEEGEVTIIEEIKNNIQLLVSYNFRKIE
;
A
#
# COMPACT_ATOMS: atom_id res chain seq x y z
N MET A 1 -17.05 -4.68 -19.45
CA MET A 1 -16.14 -4.96 -18.33
C MET A 1 -16.38 -6.40 -17.91
N ASN A 2 -15.34 -7.24 -17.83
CA ASN A 2 -15.48 -8.62 -17.35
C ASN A 2 -15.14 -8.72 -15.85
N GLU A 3 -15.45 -9.84 -15.22
CA GLU A 3 -15.26 -10.04 -13.77
C GLU A 3 -13.80 -9.81 -13.33
N LYS A 4 -12.83 -10.30 -14.12
CA LYS A 4 -11.41 -10.13 -13.83
C LYS A 4 -11.01 -8.65 -13.78
N THR A 5 -11.41 -7.87 -14.79
CA THR A 5 -11.11 -6.43 -14.84
C THR A 5 -11.80 -5.67 -13.71
N LEU A 6 -12.99 -6.11 -13.30
CA LEU A 6 -13.68 -5.52 -12.15
C LEU A 6 -12.92 -5.82 -10.84
N LEU A 7 -12.47 -7.06 -10.62
CA LEU A 7 -11.67 -7.41 -9.45
C LEU A 7 -10.37 -6.61 -9.39
N GLU A 8 -9.65 -6.51 -10.51
CA GLU A 8 -8.43 -5.71 -10.61
C GLU A 8 -8.69 -4.24 -10.27
N ASP A 9 -9.81 -3.65 -10.72
CA ASP A 9 -10.21 -2.28 -10.39
C ASP A 9 -10.56 -2.12 -8.90
N LEU A 10 -11.32 -3.05 -8.31
CA LEU A 10 -11.67 -3.03 -6.89
C LEU A 10 -10.42 -3.16 -6.00
N GLU A 11 -9.46 -4.01 -6.36
CA GLU A 11 -8.19 -4.15 -5.65
C GLU A 11 -7.33 -2.87 -5.67
N THR A 12 -7.55 -1.96 -6.63
CA THR A 12 -6.88 -0.65 -6.63
C THR A 12 -7.50 0.34 -5.64
N LYS A 13 -8.76 0.13 -5.23
CA LYS A 13 -9.49 1.06 -4.37
C LYS A 13 -9.24 0.73 -2.90
N MET A 14 -8.66 1.69 -2.17
CA MET A 14 -8.34 1.52 -0.74
C MET A 14 -9.56 1.13 0.11
N PHE A 15 -10.74 1.65 -0.21
CA PHE A 15 -11.96 1.27 0.50
C PHE A 15 -12.19 -0.25 0.49
N PHE A 16 -12.07 -0.89 -0.68
CA PHE A 16 -12.33 -2.32 -0.78
C PHE A 16 -11.28 -3.16 -0.05
N ASP A 17 -10.01 -2.76 -0.16
CA ASP A 17 -8.89 -3.43 0.51
C ASP A 17 -8.98 -3.39 2.05
N ILE A 18 -9.49 -2.28 2.60
CA ILE A 18 -9.66 -2.11 4.05
C ILE A 18 -10.93 -2.83 4.53
N PHE A 19 -12.06 -2.61 3.85
CA PHE A 19 -13.38 -3.05 4.33
C PHE A 19 -13.79 -4.45 3.85
N PHE A 20 -13.03 -5.10 2.97
CA PHE A 20 -13.33 -6.46 2.50
C PHE A 20 -12.05 -7.30 2.49
N ASN A 21 -11.54 -7.62 3.67
CA ASN A 21 -10.32 -8.38 3.82
C ASN A 21 -10.51 -9.72 4.55
N LYS A 22 -9.42 -10.49 4.60
CA LYS A 22 -9.37 -11.84 5.17
C LYS A 22 -9.76 -11.92 6.65
N TYR A 23 -9.65 -10.82 7.40
CA TYR A 23 -10.08 -10.79 8.80
C TYR A 23 -11.59 -10.89 8.94
N LEU A 24 -12.33 -10.20 8.08
CA LEU A 24 -13.80 -10.13 8.15
C LEU A 24 -14.48 -11.45 7.82
N VAL A 25 -13.80 -12.31 7.08
CA VAL A 25 -14.26 -13.66 6.72
C VAL A 25 -13.59 -14.76 7.55
N ASN A 26 -12.84 -14.38 8.59
CA ASN A 26 -12.07 -15.27 9.45
C ASN A 26 -11.26 -16.32 8.68
N ALA A 27 -10.56 -15.89 7.62
CA ALA A 27 -9.77 -16.80 6.81
C ALA A 27 -8.59 -17.37 7.61
N LYS A 28 -8.23 -18.63 7.37
CA LYS A 28 -7.11 -19.29 8.08
C LYS A 28 -5.76 -18.65 7.80
N ASP A 29 -5.61 -18.06 6.62
CA ASP A 29 -4.40 -17.41 6.09
C ASP A 29 -4.47 -15.87 6.20
N LYS A 30 -5.32 -15.34 7.10
CA LYS A 30 -5.52 -13.88 7.26
C LYS A 30 -4.26 -13.12 7.65
N MET A 31 -3.25 -13.80 8.17
CA MET A 31 -1.96 -13.24 8.58
C MET A 31 -0.81 -13.49 7.62
N ASP A 32 -1.03 -14.28 6.58
CA ASP A 32 0.04 -14.63 5.65
C ASP A 32 0.48 -13.39 4.86
N ALA A 33 1.77 -13.37 4.51
CA ALA A 33 2.31 -12.34 3.63
C ALA A 33 1.73 -12.50 2.21
N PHE A 34 1.50 -11.38 1.54
CA PHE A 34 0.94 -11.37 0.18
C PHE A 34 1.58 -10.26 -0.65
N THR A 35 1.39 -10.35 -1.97
CA THR A 35 1.83 -9.30 -2.91
C THR A 35 0.65 -8.48 -3.38
N ARG A 36 0.89 -7.19 -3.62
CA ARG A 36 -0.08 -6.27 -4.19
C ARG A 36 0.57 -5.42 -5.26
N ASN A 37 -0.19 -5.12 -6.29
CA ASN A 37 0.26 -4.20 -7.34
C ASN A 37 -0.02 -2.76 -6.94
N PHE A 38 1.00 -1.91 -7.03
CA PHE A 38 0.93 -0.47 -6.88
C PHE A 38 1.23 0.19 -8.23
N TYR A 39 0.31 1.03 -8.69
CA TYR A 39 0.49 1.79 -9.93
C TYR A 39 1.15 3.11 -9.60
N SER A 40 2.35 3.32 -10.15
CA SER A 40 3.18 4.48 -9.88
C SER A 40 2.52 5.78 -10.38
N GLN A 41 2.54 6.80 -9.53
CA GLN A 41 2.12 8.16 -9.88
C GLN A 41 3.30 8.99 -10.40
N LEU A 42 4.52 8.74 -9.90
CA LEU A 42 5.73 9.40 -10.41
C LEU A 42 6.11 8.91 -11.82
N PHE A 43 5.80 7.66 -12.16
CA PHE A 43 6.16 7.02 -13.41
C PHE A 43 4.93 6.35 -14.02
N ILE A 44 4.19 7.11 -14.83
CA ILE A 44 2.92 6.68 -15.41
C ILE A 44 3.11 5.40 -16.23
N GLY A 45 2.25 4.41 -16.00
CA GLY A 45 2.30 3.11 -16.66
C GLY A 45 3.15 2.07 -15.92
N GLU A 46 3.90 2.47 -14.88
CA GLU A 46 4.71 1.55 -14.11
C GLU A 46 3.90 0.85 -13.01
N LYS A 47 4.04 -0.47 -12.98
CA LYS A 47 3.38 -1.37 -12.04
C LYS A 47 4.43 -1.97 -11.12
N ILE A 48 4.27 -1.72 -9.83
CA ILE A 48 5.24 -2.07 -8.79
C ILE A 48 4.63 -3.16 -7.91
N GLU A 49 5.36 -4.25 -7.71
CA GLU A 49 4.95 -5.27 -6.76
C GLU A 49 5.38 -4.86 -5.33
N LEU A 50 4.39 -4.66 -4.47
CA LEU A 50 4.56 -4.45 -3.04
C LEU A 50 4.45 -5.80 -2.33
N LYS A 51 5.48 -6.19 -1.58
CA LYS A 51 5.43 -7.33 -0.66
C LYS A 51 4.91 -6.87 0.68
N ILE A 52 3.73 -7.32 1.08
CA ILE A 52 3.04 -6.91 2.29
C ILE A 52 3.21 -7.99 3.36
N ASN A 53 3.73 -7.57 4.52
CA ASN A 53 3.79 -8.37 5.72
C ASN A 53 2.79 -7.83 6.76
N GLN A 54 2.19 -8.73 7.52
CA GLN A 54 1.13 -8.42 8.48
C GLN A 54 1.57 -8.80 9.90
N ASN A 55 1.22 -7.97 10.87
CA ASN A 55 1.54 -8.19 12.28
C ASN A 55 0.32 -7.88 13.16
N LEU A 56 0.04 -8.75 14.12
CA LEU A 56 -0.88 -8.48 15.23
C LEU A 56 -0.12 -7.64 16.26
N LEU A 57 -0.58 -6.41 16.47
CA LEU A 57 0.03 -5.50 17.44
C LEU A 57 -0.59 -5.62 18.83
N ARG A 58 -1.90 -5.92 18.89
CA ARG A 58 -2.67 -6.04 20.12
C ARG A 58 -3.92 -6.88 19.88
N GLU A 59 -4.30 -7.63 20.90
CA GLU A 59 -5.52 -8.42 20.99
C GLU A 59 -6.15 -8.12 22.37
N SER A 60 -7.43 -7.75 22.37
CA SER A 60 -8.30 -7.71 23.56
C SER A 60 -9.47 -8.67 23.33
N GLU A 61 -10.36 -8.82 24.31
CA GLU A 61 -11.50 -9.75 24.22
C GLU A 61 -12.40 -9.52 23.00
N ASP A 62 -12.48 -8.29 22.49
CA ASP A 62 -13.40 -7.85 21.45
C ASP A 62 -12.72 -7.17 20.25
N LYS A 63 -11.41 -6.90 20.33
CA LYS A 63 -10.71 -6.09 19.32
C LYS A 63 -9.32 -6.62 19.02
N ILE A 64 -9.00 -6.57 17.73
CA ILE A 64 -7.66 -6.84 17.24
C ILE A 64 -7.11 -5.62 16.51
N LEU A 65 -5.83 -5.37 16.72
CA LEU A 65 -5.10 -4.32 16.02
C LEU A 65 -4.08 -4.96 15.07
N ILE A 66 -4.31 -4.77 13.78
CA ILE A 66 -3.46 -5.29 12.72
C ILE A 66 -2.65 -4.18 12.09
N ARG A 67 -1.39 -4.48 11.80
CA ARG A 67 -0.49 -3.62 11.03
C ARG A 67 -0.06 -4.33 9.77
N LYS A 68 -0.21 -3.68 8.62
CA LYS A 68 0.41 -4.11 7.37
C LYS A 68 1.56 -3.15 7.01
N VAL A 69 2.68 -3.71 6.57
CA VAL A 69 3.83 -2.94 6.09
C VAL A 69 4.30 -3.56 4.79
N SER A 70 4.46 -2.72 3.77
CA SER A 70 5.01 -3.17 2.49
C SER A 70 6.45 -2.75 2.27
N SER A 71 7.11 -3.50 1.39
CA SER A 71 8.39 -3.14 0.80
C SER A 71 8.41 -3.52 -0.68
N ILE A 72 9.25 -2.85 -1.45
CA ILE A 72 9.59 -3.24 -2.82
C ILE A 72 10.90 -4.02 -2.85
N ASN A 73 11.15 -4.72 -3.96
CA ASN A 73 12.40 -5.40 -4.22
C ASN A 73 13.57 -4.40 -4.29
N ASP A 74 14.69 -4.72 -3.64
CA ASP A 74 15.88 -3.88 -3.61
C ASP A 74 16.53 -3.70 -4.98
N THR A 75 16.40 -4.68 -5.88
CA THR A 75 16.88 -4.54 -7.27
C THR A 75 16.10 -3.49 -8.05
N LEU A 76 14.81 -3.30 -7.70
CA LEU A 76 13.94 -2.34 -8.35
C LEU A 76 14.28 -0.90 -7.93
N ARG A 77 14.64 -0.71 -6.66
CA ARG A 77 14.99 0.58 -6.04
C ARG A 77 16.05 1.37 -6.82
N LYS A 78 17.02 0.68 -7.40
CA LYS A 78 18.14 1.27 -8.15
C LYS A 78 18.17 0.83 -9.62
N SER A 79 17.02 0.43 -10.16
CA SER A 79 16.97 0.00 -11.55
C SER A 79 17.30 1.17 -12.50
N ALA A 80 18.06 0.87 -13.57
CA ALA A 80 18.38 1.84 -14.61
C ALA A 80 17.10 2.45 -15.22
N LYS A 81 16.04 1.64 -15.35
CA LYS A 81 14.73 2.08 -15.86
C LYS A 81 14.18 3.31 -15.13
N PHE A 82 14.12 3.31 -13.80
CA PHE A 82 13.62 4.47 -13.06
C PHE A 82 14.58 5.66 -13.10
N ALA A 83 15.88 5.40 -13.17
CA ALA A 83 16.87 6.46 -13.37
C ALA A 83 16.66 7.16 -14.72
N ASP A 84 16.47 6.41 -15.80
CA ASP A 84 16.23 6.95 -17.15
C ASP A 84 14.92 7.75 -17.20
N MET A 85 13.82 7.20 -16.67
CA MET A 85 12.54 7.91 -16.60
C MET A 85 12.62 9.19 -15.74
N TYR A 86 13.41 9.16 -14.67
CA TYR A 86 13.64 10.34 -13.84
C TYR A 86 14.46 11.40 -14.56
N ASP A 87 15.53 10.98 -15.25
CA ASP A 87 16.42 11.87 -16.00
C ASP A 87 15.70 12.54 -17.17
N GLU A 88 14.73 11.87 -17.78
CA GLU A 88 13.86 12.44 -18.81
C GLU A 88 12.84 13.44 -18.22
N ARG A 89 12.13 13.04 -17.17
CA ARG A 89 10.94 13.77 -16.70
C ARG A 89 11.23 14.85 -15.65
N TYR A 90 12.14 14.58 -14.72
CA TYR A 90 12.30 15.37 -13.51
C TYR A 90 13.63 16.13 -13.46
N LYS A 91 14.74 15.50 -13.89
CA LYS A 91 16.06 16.12 -13.86
C LYS A 91 16.17 17.46 -14.63
N PRO A 92 15.50 17.68 -15.78
CA PRO A 92 15.56 18.98 -16.46
C PRO A 92 14.95 20.11 -15.63
N ILE A 93 13.99 19.78 -14.75
CA ILE A 93 13.24 20.73 -13.93
C ILE A 93 13.94 20.91 -12.57
N LEU A 94 14.32 19.80 -11.93
CA LEU A 94 14.86 19.79 -10.57
C LEU A 94 16.38 19.95 -10.52
N GLN A 95 17.09 19.63 -11.61
CA GLN A 95 18.56 19.65 -11.72
C GLN A 95 19.33 18.73 -10.74
N TYR A 96 18.62 17.94 -9.93
CA TYR A 96 19.20 16.92 -9.05
C TYR A 96 19.26 15.55 -9.72
N LYS A 97 20.26 14.75 -9.38
CA LYS A 97 20.45 13.38 -9.89
C LYS A 97 19.48 12.40 -9.23
N PHE A 98 19.11 11.35 -9.96
CA PHE A 98 18.43 10.19 -9.38
C PHE A 98 19.26 9.55 -8.26
N SER A 99 18.58 9.09 -7.23
CA SER A 99 19.17 8.44 -6.05
C SER A 99 18.69 7.00 -5.91
N GLU A 100 17.42 6.83 -5.56
CA GLU A 100 16.76 5.57 -5.32
C GLU A 100 15.25 5.77 -5.38
N TYR A 101 14.56 4.92 -6.13
CA TYR A 101 13.11 4.82 -6.11
C TYR A 101 12.63 3.99 -4.92
N ASN A 102 11.54 4.41 -4.28
CA ASN A 102 10.89 3.64 -3.23
C ASN A 102 9.38 3.79 -3.33
N ALA A 103 8.66 2.70 -3.09
CA ALA A 103 7.22 2.71 -2.89
C ALA A 103 6.89 1.85 -1.66
N SER A 104 6.01 2.35 -0.80
CA SER A 104 5.64 1.63 0.43
C SER A 104 4.23 1.96 0.87
N LEU A 105 3.62 1.00 1.55
CA LEU A 105 2.32 1.07 2.18
C LEU A 105 2.52 0.76 3.66
N ARG A 106 1.90 1.57 4.51
CA ARG A 106 1.73 1.28 5.92
C ARG A 106 0.26 1.41 6.26
N GLU A 107 -0.28 0.38 6.87
CA GLU A 107 -1.67 0.33 7.31
C GLU A 107 -1.72 -0.11 8.76
N ARG A 108 -2.63 0.51 9.52
CA ARG A 108 -2.99 0.13 10.87
C ARG A 108 -4.51 0.13 10.95
N VAL A 109 -5.13 -1.00 11.30
CA VAL A 109 -6.60 -1.11 11.40
C VAL A 109 -6.96 -1.84 12.68
N VAL A 110 -7.96 -1.31 13.39
CA VAL A 110 -8.64 -2.00 14.50
C VAL A 110 -9.91 -2.65 13.96
N TYR A 111 -10.08 -3.93 14.25
CA TYR A 111 -11.29 -4.69 13.94
C TYR A 111 -12.02 -5.05 15.22
N ASP A 112 -13.35 -4.93 15.19
CA ASP A 112 -14.25 -5.52 16.18
C ASP A 112 -14.50 -6.98 15.79
N GLU A 113 -14.13 -7.91 16.66
CA GLU A 113 -14.24 -9.36 16.40
C GLU A 113 -15.68 -9.88 16.54
N ASN A 114 -16.53 -9.20 17.30
CA ASN A 114 -17.93 -9.57 17.47
C ASN A 114 -18.76 -9.17 16.23
N LEU A 115 -18.51 -7.94 15.74
CA LEU A 115 -19.22 -7.37 14.60
C LEU A 115 -18.57 -7.73 13.25
N ASN A 116 -17.32 -8.19 13.26
CA ASN A 116 -16.51 -8.43 12.05
C ASN A 116 -16.49 -7.19 11.15
N VAL A 117 -16.20 -6.02 11.72
CA VAL A 117 -16.08 -4.75 10.98
C VAL A 117 -14.84 -3.98 11.42
N PRO A 118 -14.19 -3.21 10.53
CA PRO A 118 -13.15 -2.29 10.93
C PRO A 118 -13.77 -1.07 11.63
N GLU A 119 -13.23 -0.71 12.80
CA GLU A 119 -13.71 0.44 13.58
C GLU A 119 -12.90 1.71 13.32
N GLU A 120 -11.59 1.57 13.18
CA GLU A 120 -10.68 2.66 12.87
C GLU A 120 -9.53 2.15 12.02
N GLY A 121 -9.00 3.03 11.18
CA GLY A 121 -7.76 2.73 10.51
C GLY A 121 -7.05 3.93 9.92
N GLU A 122 -5.75 3.76 9.78
CA GLU A 122 -4.79 4.72 9.26
C GLU A 122 -4.00 4.04 8.15
N VAL A 123 -4.03 4.61 6.96
CA VAL A 123 -3.33 4.10 5.79
C VAL A 123 -2.48 5.21 5.19
N THR A 124 -1.22 4.88 4.94
CA THR A 124 -0.24 5.77 4.34
C THR A 124 0.45 5.05 3.21
N ILE A 125 0.37 5.63 2.01
CA ILE A 125 1.13 5.21 0.83
C ILE A 125 2.18 6.29 0.55
N ILE A 126 3.42 5.86 0.39
CA ILE A 126 4.56 6.72 0.05
C ILE A 126 5.14 6.21 -1.25
N GLU A 127 5.28 7.10 -2.22
CA GLU A 127 6.08 6.89 -3.42
C GLU A 127 7.12 8.01 -3.52
N GLU A 128 8.39 7.67 -3.70
CA GLU A 128 9.46 8.66 -3.63
C GLU A 128 10.68 8.32 -4.48
N ILE A 129 11.39 9.40 -4.84
CA ILE A 129 12.80 9.38 -5.21
C ILE A 129 13.53 9.95 -4.02
N LYS A 130 14.25 9.11 -3.26
CA LYS A 130 14.84 9.51 -1.98
C LYS A 130 15.62 10.81 -2.10
N ASN A 131 15.44 11.73 -1.16
CA ASN A 131 16.08 13.05 -1.14
C ASN A 131 15.67 14.03 -2.26
N ASN A 132 14.72 13.67 -3.14
CA ASN A 132 14.30 14.55 -4.24
C ASN A 132 12.78 14.81 -4.25
N ILE A 133 11.97 13.78 -4.47
CA ILE A 133 10.51 13.90 -4.69
C ILE A 133 9.81 12.89 -3.79
N GLN A 134 8.72 13.30 -3.13
CA GLN A 134 7.85 12.41 -2.38
C GLN A 134 6.39 12.71 -2.67
N LEU A 135 5.63 11.66 -2.97
CA LEU A 135 4.18 11.65 -2.99
C LEU A 135 3.69 10.87 -1.78
N LEU A 136 2.80 11.51 -1.02
CA LEU A 136 2.19 10.94 0.17
C LEU A 136 0.67 10.92 -0.02
N VAL A 137 0.08 9.74 0.14
CA VAL A 137 -1.37 9.60 0.28
C VAL A 137 -1.65 9.12 1.70
N SER A 138 -2.44 9.88 2.44
CA SER A 138 -2.92 9.50 3.77
C SER A 138 -4.43 9.36 3.74
N TYR A 139 -4.92 8.23 4.23
CA TYR A 139 -6.33 7.91 4.34
C TYR A 139 -6.61 7.38 5.75
N ASN A 140 -7.49 8.09 6.46
CA ASN A 140 -7.90 7.73 7.81
C ASN A 140 -9.41 7.59 7.85
N PHE A 141 -9.91 6.59 8.56
CA PHE A 141 -11.34 6.39 8.76
C PHE A 141 -11.61 6.00 10.21
N ARG A 142 -12.82 6.32 10.67
CA ARG A 142 -13.32 6.02 12.02
C ARG A 142 -14.82 5.75 11.94
N LYS A 143 -15.29 4.78 12.72
CA LYS A 143 -16.71 4.53 12.97
C LYS A 143 -17.33 5.78 13.60
N ILE A 144 -18.51 6.16 13.11
CA ILE A 144 -19.31 7.26 13.64
C ILE A 144 -20.47 6.62 14.41
N GLU A 145 -20.80 7.17 15.58
CA GLU A 145 -21.95 6.78 16.41
C GLU A 145 -23.26 7.38 15.91
#